data_AF-A0A6J4SAF4-F1
#
_entry.id   AF-A0A6J4SAF4-F1
#
_cell.length_a   1.000
_cell.length_b   1.000
_cell.length_c   1.000
_cell.angle_alpha   90.00
_cell.angle_beta   90.00
_cell.angle_gamma   90.00
#
_symmetry.space_group_name_H-M   'P 1'
#
loop_
_entity.id
_entity.type
_entity.pdbx_description
1 polymer ?
#
loop_
_entity_poly.entity_id
_entity_poly.type
_entity_poly.pdbx_seq_one_letter_code
_entity_poly.pdbx_strand_id
1 'polypeptide(L)'
;NQALTVIKEMRLRLKIDPHDYETKKGHVERFLKGGDKVKITVMFRGREQSRPEMGYRLLQRLAADVSELGVVESNPKQDGRNMVMVIAPHRNQAATDAARRTAKQEKASTSGTATEEQAAQA
;
A
#
# COMPACT_ATOMS: atom_id res chain seq x y z
N ASN A 1 -9.46 3.50 -17.49
CA ASN A 1 -9.59 2.72 -16.23
C ASN A 1 -8.51 3.18 -15.24
N GLN A 2 -8.83 4.06 -14.28
CA GLN A 2 -7.85 4.53 -13.28
C GLN A 2 -7.62 3.43 -12.24
N ALA A 3 -6.37 2.97 -12.06
CA ALA A 3 -6.04 2.01 -11.01
C ALA A 3 -6.27 2.67 -9.64
N LEU A 4 -7.30 2.24 -8.91
CA LEU A 4 -7.62 2.71 -7.58
C LEU A 4 -6.57 2.18 -6.59
N THR A 5 -5.67 3.06 -6.12
CA THR A 5 -4.80 2.75 -4.99
C THR A 5 -5.66 2.64 -3.72
N VAL A 6 -5.71 1.45 -3.12
CA VAL A 6 -6.49 1.22 -1.91
C VAL A 6 -5.61 1.38 -0.67
N ILE A 7 -6.18 1.93 0.40
CA ILE A 7 -5.53 1.96 1.72
C ILE A 7 -5.93 0.70 2.47
N LYS A 8 -4.98 -0.18 2.73
CA LYS A 8 -5.16 -1.36 3.58
C LYS A 8 -4.83 -1.02 5.02
N GLU A 9 -5.65 -1.49 5.94
CA GLU A 9 -5.44 -1.25 7.37
C GLU A 9 -4.76 -2.46 8.02
N MET A 10 -3.74 -2.21 8.83
CA MET A 10 -3.08 -3.22 9.64
C MET A 10 -3.05 -2.78 11.10
N ARG A 11 -3.46 -3.67 12.00
CA ARG A 11 -3.50 -3.38 13.44
C ARG A 11 -2.43 -4.20 14.15
N LEU A 12 -1.65 -3.53 14.98
CA LEU A 12 -0.61 -4.12 15.81
C LEU A 12 -0.90 -3.84 17.29
N ARG A 13 -0.41 -4.75 18.14
CA ARG A 13 -0.41 -4.56 19.60
C ARG A 13 1.00 -4.15 20.04
N LEU A 14 1.08 -3.40 21.14
CA LEU A 14 2.36 -2.96 21.68
C LEU A 14 3.25 -4.14 22.11
N LYS A 15 2.65 -5.16 22.72
CA LYS A 15 3.30 -6.41 23.14
C LYS A 15 2.97 -7.53 22.15
N ILE A 16 3.42 -7.38 20.92
CA ILE A 16 3.25 -8.39 19.86
C ILE A 16 4.28 -9.50 20.04
N ASP A 17 3.85 -10.75 19.83
CA ASP A 17 4.73 -11.91 19.80
C ASP A 17 5.63 -11.87 18.54
N PRO A 18 6.90 -12.34 18.60
CA PRO A 18 7.77 -12.36 17.43
C PRO A 18 7.16 -13.06 16.20
N HIS A 19 6.45 -14.18 16.37
CA HIS A 19 5.83 -14.90 15.26
C HIS A 19 4.64 -14.13 14.64
N ASP A 20 3.82 -13.49 15.49
CA ASP A 20 2.73 -12.62 15.00
C ASP A 20 3.30 -11.38 14.28
N TYR A 21 4.40 -10.82 14.80
CA TYR A 21 5.10 -9.71 14.14
C TYR A 21 5.52 -10.08 12.71
N GLU A 22 6.19 -11.21 12.53
CA GLU A 22 6.63 -11.68 11.21
C GLU A 22 5.44 -11.90 10.26
N THR A 23 4.35 -12.46 10.75
CA THR A 23 3.12 -12.64 9.96
C THR A 23 2.53 -11.29 9.51
N LYS A 24 2.45 -10.32 10.41
CA LYS A 24 1.94 -8.97 10.09
C LYS A 24 2.88 -8.22 9.16
N LYS A 25 4.19 -8.34 9.35
CA LYS A 25 5.21 -7.81 8.43
C LYS A 25 5.00 -8.37 7.03
N GLY A 26 4.87 -9.68 6.89
CA GLY A 26 4.59 -10.34 5.60
C GLY A 26 3.33 -9.81 4.91
N HIS A 27 2.26 -9.50 5.65
CA HIS A 27 1.08 -8.85 5.09
C HIS A 27 1.35 -7.42 4.61
N VAL A 28 2.08 -6.62 5.39
CA VAL A 28 2.49 -5.26 5.00
C VAL A 28 3.30 -5.32 3.71
N GLU A 29 4.30 -6.18 3.63
CA GLU A 29 5.11 -6.40 2.43
C GLU A 29 4.25 -6.79 1.22
N ARG A 30 3.28 -7.71 1.40
CA ARG A 30 2.38 -8.14 0.34
C ARG A 30 1.55 -6.98 -0.21
N PHE A 31 1.02 -6.12 0.67
CA PHE A 31 0.24 -4.96 0.24
C PHE A 31 1.09 -3.91 -0.47
N LEU A 32 2.29 -3.62 0.05
CA LEU A 32 3.22 -2.70 -0.60
C LEU A 32 3.66 -3.22 -1.99
N LYS A 33 3.97 -4.51 -2.11
CA LYS A 33 4.24 -5.17 -3.40
C LYS A 33 3.05 -5.11 -4.36
N GLY A 34 1.83 -5.13 -3.83
CA GLY A 34 0.59 -4.96 -4.59
C GLY A 34 0.29 -3.53 -5.05
N GLY A 35 1.07 -2.54 -4.61
CA GLY A 35 0.85 -1.12 -4.92
C GLY A 35 -0.19 -0.43 -4.02
N ASP A 36 -0.62 -1.10 -2.95
CA ASP A 36 -1.55 -0.52 -1.98
C ASP A 36 -0.79 0.25 -0.88
N LYS A 37 -1.40 1.33 -0.39
CA LYS A 37 -0.90 2.02 0.80
C LYS A 37 -1.31 1.23 2.04
N VAL A 38 -0.47 1.27 3.07
CA VAL A 38 -0.76 0.57 4.32
C VAL A 38 -0.83 1.56 5.47
N LYS A 39 -1.99 1.63 6.12
CA LYS A 39 -2.19 2.36 7.38
C LYS A 39 -1.99 1.38 8.53
N ILE A 40 -0.89 1.54 9.27
CA ILE A 40 -0.58 0.75 10.45
C ILE A 40 -1.05 1.49 11.69
N THR A 41 -1.86 0.83 12.52
CA THR A 41 -2.39 1.36 13.77
C THR A 41 -1.95 0.49 14.95
N VAL A 42 -1.23 1.09 15.89
CA VAL A 42 -0.96 0.52 17.21
C VAL A 42 -2.00 1.06 18.18
N MET A 43 -2.67 0.21 18.94
CA MET A 43 -3.57 0.64 20.00
C MET A 43 -2.89 0.54 21.35
N PHE A 44 -2.97 1.60 22.15
CA PHE A 44 -2.54 1.60 23.54
C PHE A 44 -3.70 1.20 24.45
N ARG A 45 -3.49 0.19 25.30
CA ARG A 45 -4.49 -0.24 26.27
C ARG A 45 -4.02 0.00 27.71
N GLY A 46 -4.92 0.58 28.51
CA GLY A 46 -4.69 0.80 29.93
C GLY A 46 -3.43 1.62 30.20
N ARG A 47 -2.48 1.05 30.95
CA ARG A 47 -1.22 1.70 31.37
C ARG A 47 -0.23 1.96 30.23
N GLU A 48 -0.51 1.50 29.01
CA GLU A 48 0.36 1.73 27.85
C GLU A 48 0.25 3.15 27.29
N GLN A 49 -0.86 3.86 27.57
CA GLN A 49 -1.07 5.24 27.08
C GLN A 49 -0.05 6.24 27.63
N SER A 50 0.54 5.97 28.80
CA SER A 50 1.60 6.81 29.38
C SER A 50 2.98 6.57 28.78
N ARG A 51 3.10 5.60 27.85
CA ARG A 51 4.37 5.21 27.20
C ARG A 51 4.28 5.17 25.67
N PRO A 52 3.92 6.27 25.00
CA PRO A 52 3.81 6.32 23.54
C PRO A 52 5.13 6.02 22.81
N GLU A 53 6.27 6.24 23.46
CA GLU A 53 7.61 5.97 22.92
C GLU A 53 7.81 4.51 22.54
N MET A 54 7.16 3.58 23.24
CA MET A 54 7.23 2.15 22.92
C MET A 54 6.50 1.83 21.60
N GLY A 55 5.35 2.49 21.36
CA GLY A 55 4.62 2.34 20.10
C GLY A 55 5.37 2.96 18.94
N TYR A 56 6.01 4.10 19.19
CA TYR A 56 6.85 4.77 18.21
C TYR A 56 8.03 3.89 17.77
N ARG A 57 8.74 3.28 18.72
CA ARG A 57 9.85 2.36 18.42
C ARG A 57 9.39 1.14 17.62
N LEU A 58 8.23 0.57 17.94
CA LEU A 58 7.67 -0.55 17.20
C LEU A 58 7.39 -0.18 15.74
N LEU A 59 6.79 1.00 15.50
CA LEU A 59 6.50 1.47 14.15
C LEU A 59 7.76 1.86 13.38
N GLN A 60 8.77 2.44 14.04
CA GLN A 60 10.07 2.72 13.43
C GLN A 60 10.78 1.43 13.01
N ARG A 61 10.78 0.39 13.86
CA ARG A 61 11.33 -0.92 13.52
C ARG A 61 10.64 -1.48 12.27
N LEU A 62 9.31 -1.48 12.25
CA LEU A 62 8.57 -1.96 11.09
C LEU A 62 8.88 -1.15 9.83
N ALA A 63 8.98 0.18 9.93
CA ALA A 63 9.32 1.04 8.81
C ALA A 63 10.73 0.75 8.26
N ALA A 64 11.70 0.47 9.14
CA ALA A 64 13.05 0.06 8.73
C ALA A 64 13.03 -1.31 8.04
N ASP A 65 12.31 -2.28 8.60
CA ASP A 65 12.22 -3.63 8.05
C ASP A 65 11.59 -3.66 6.64
N VAL A 66 10.67 -2.75 6.33
CA VAL A 66 10.00 -2.66 5.00
C VAL A 66 10.51 -1.49 4.14
N SER A 67 11.62 -0.87 4.53
CA SER A 67 12.17 0.33 3.86
C SER A 67 12.55 0.10 2.39
N GLU A 68 12.83 -1.14 2.00
CA GLU A 68 13.11 -1.52 0.61
C GLU A 68 11.85 -1.54 -0.28
N LEU A 69 10.66 -1.69 0.31
CA LEU A 69 9.39 -1.84 -0.40
C LEU A 69 8.52 -0.57 -0.36
N GLY A 70 8.70 0.27 0.66
CA GLY A 70 7.89 1.46 0.85
C GLY A 70 8.61 2.64 1.48
N VAL A 71 8.01 3.81 1.31
CA VAL A 71 8.39 5.06 1.96
C VAL A 71 7.32 5.46 2.98
N VAL A 72 7.75 5.99 4.12
CA VAL A 72 6.83 6.52 5.13
C VAL A 72 6.20 7.81 4.59
N GLU A 73 4.90 7.77 4.29
CA GLU A 73 4.14 8.94 3.83
C GLU A 73 3.69 9.79 5.01
N SER A 74 3.26 9.13 6.10
CA SER A 74 2.90 9.79 7.35
C SER A 74 3.65 9.14 8.49
N ASN A 75 4.53 9.92 9.14
CA ASN A 75 5.28 9.50 10.31
C ASN A 75 4.35 9.04 11.44
N PRO A 76 4.83 8.15 12.34
CA PRO A 76 4.06 7.73 13.51
C PRO A 76 3.58 8.94 14.32
N LYS A 77 2.26 9.11 14.40
CA LYS A 77 1.62 10.16 15.19
C LYS A 77 0.58 9.56 16.12
N GLN A 78 0.49 10.12 17.32
CA GLN A 78 -0.54 9.72 18.28
C GLN A 78 -1.88 10.35 17.89
N ASP A 79 -2.89 9.51 17.77
CA ASP A 79 -4.29 9.85 17.51
C ASP A 79 -5.14 9.27 18.64
N GLY A 80 -5.27 10.05 19.72
CA GLY A 80 -5.92 9.63 20.96
C GLY A 80 -5.29 8.38 21.59
N ARG A 81 -6.04 7.27 21.58
CA ARG A 81 -5.61 5.96 22.12
C ARG A 81 -4.84 5.11 21.11
N ASN A 82 -4.63 5.63 19.91
CA ASN A 82 -3.97 4.95 18.82
C ASN A 82 -2.68 5.69 18.46
N MET A 83 -1.74 4.99 17.86
CA MET A 83 -0.64 5.57 17.12
C MET A 83 -0.69 5.05 15.69
N VAL A 84 -0.70 5.96 14.74
CA VAL A 84 -0.92 5.65 13.33
C VAL A 84 0.30 6.07 12.53
N MET A 85 0.72 5.19 11.62
CA MET A 85 1.73 5.44 10.59
C MET A 85 1.17 5.00 9.24
N VAL A 86 1.51 5.72 8.16
CA VAL A 86 1.14 5.31 6.80
C VAL A 86 2.39 5.11 5.97
N ILE A 87 2.49 3.94 5.35
CA ILE A 87 3.56 3.60 4.41
C ILE A 87 2.94 3.52 3.02
N ALA A 88 3.54 4.26 2.08
CA ALA A 88 3.25 4.14 0.66
C ALA A 88 4.27 3.20 0.02
N PRO A 89 3.88 2.39 -0.96
CA PRO A 89 4.83 1.58 -1.70
C PRO A 89 5.79 2.48 -2.47
N HIS A 90 7.06 2.06 -2.58
CA HIS A 90 7.95 2.66 -3.56
C HIS A 90 7.31 2.51 -4.92
N ARG A 91 7.45 3.51 -5.79
CA ARG A 91 6.93 3.45 -7.16
C ARG A 91 7.59 2.27 -7.88
N ASN A 92 6.96 1.09 -7.82
CA ASN A 92 7.42 -0.09 -8.52
C ASN A 92 6.33 -0.55 -9.48
N GLN A 93 6.51 -0.09 -10.73
CA GLN A 93 6.16 -0.63 -12.04
C GLN A 93 4.79 -1.28 -12.29
N ALA A 94 4.08 -1.86 -11.33
CA ALA A 94 2.75 -2.46 -11.55
C ALA A 94 1.68 -1.42 -11.95
N ALA A 95 1.76 -0.19 -11.42
CA ALA A 95 0.93 0.92 -11.91
C ALA A 95 1.32 1.35 -13.34
N THR A 96 2.60 1.24 -13.69
CA THR A 96 3.12 1.53 -15.02
C THR A 96 2.76 0.42 -16.02
N ASP A 97 2.80 -0.84 -15.61
CA ASP A 97 2.45 -2.04 -16.39
C ASP A 97 0.95 -2.18 -16.57
N ALA A 98 0.14 -1.97 -15.53
CA ALA A 98 -1.32 -2.01 -15.64
C ALA A 98 -1.84 -0.87 -16.52
N ALA A 99 -1.30 0.35 -16.39
CA ALA A 99 -1.59 1.48 -17.26
C ALA A 99 -1.08 1.27 -18.70
N ARG A 100 0.09 0.64 -18.89
CA ARG A 100 0.65 0.34 -20.22
C ARG A 100 -0.06 -0.83 -20.92
N ARG A 101 -0.54 -1.82 -20.18
CA ARG A 101 -1.32 -2.97 -20.69
C ARG A 101 -2.71 -2.54 -21.15
N THR A 102 -3.39 -1.68 -20.37
CA THR A 102 -4.67 -1.08 -20.77
C THR A 102 -4.52 -0.13 -21.96
N ALA A 103 -3.49 0.74 -21.96
CA ALA A 103 -3.23 1.63 -23.09
C ALA A 103 -2.82 0.90 -24.39
N LYS A 104 -2.22 -0.30 -24.31
CA LYS A 104 -1.89 -1.13 -25.49
C LYS A 104 -3.11 -1.89 -26.04
N GLN A 105 -4.07 -2.25 -25.19
CA GLN A 105 -5.32 -2.89 -25.60
C GLN A 105 -6.29 -1.90 -26.26
N GLU A 106 -6.36 -0.65 -25.79
CA GLU A 106 -7.22 0.40 -26.39
C GLU A 106 -6.74 0.88 -27.77
N LYS A 107 -5.44 0.83 -28.06
CA LYS A 107 -4.89 1.16 -29.39
C LYS A 107 -5.05 0.04 -30.43
N ALA A 108 -5.17 -1.21 -30.00
CA ALA A 108 -5.37 -2.35 -30.89
C ALA A 108 -6.83 -2.50 -31.36
N SER A 109 -7.79 -2.00 -30.57
CA SER A 109 -9.22 -2.01 -30.93
C SER A 109 -9.64 -0.86 -31.84
N THR A 110 -8.91 0.26 -31.87
CA THR A 110 -9.21 1.42 -32.71
C THR A 110 -8.64 1.33 -34.14
N SER A 111 -7.69 0.45 -34.41
CA SER A 111 -7.14 0.23 -35.76
C SER A 111 -7.87 -0.83 -36.59
N GLY A 112 -8.84 -1.54 -35.99
CA GLY A 112 -9.58 -2.63 -36.65
C GLY A 112 -10.90 -2.21 -37.32
N THR A 113 -11.43 -1.01 -37.02
CA THR A 113 -12.76 -0.57 -37.49
C THR A 113 -12.72 0.39 -38.68
N ALA A 114 -11.55 0.88 -39.08
CA ALA A 114 -11.42 1.88 -40.16
C ALA A 114 -11.36 1.29 -41.58
N THR A 115 -11.28 -0.04 -41.73
CA THR A 115 -11.12 -0.67 -43.05
C THR A 115 -12.45 -1.12 -43.68
N GLU A 116 -13.54 -1.21 -42.92
CA GLU A 116 -14.83 -1.73 -43.43
C GLU A 116 -15.77 -0.66 -44.01
N GLU A 117 -15.54 0.62 -43.75
CA GLU A 117 -16.47 1.69 -44.17
C GLU A 117 -16.15 2.28 -45.57
N GLN A 118 -15.00 1.95 -46.17
CA GLN A 118 -14.60 2.47 -47.49
C GLN A 118 -14.89 1.52 -48.67
N ALA A 119 -15.34 0.27 -48.42
CA ALA A 119 -15.64 -0.70 -49.48
C ALA A 119 -17.12 -0.74 -49.91
N ALA A 120 -18.02 0.01 -49.26
CA ALA A 120 -19.46 0.00 -49.53
C ALA A 120 -19.98 1.18 -50.37
N GLN A 121 -19.09 2.06 -50.86
CA GLN A 121 -19.45 3.24 -51.66
C GLN A 121 -18.76 3.32 -53.04
N ALA A 122 -18.31 2.19 -53.59
CA ALA A 122 -17.78 2.10 -54.96
C ALA A 122 -18.62 1.13 -55.82
#